data_AF-A0A7S3FSV0-F1
#
_entry.id   AF-A0A7S3FSV0-F1
#
_cell.length_a   1.000
_cell.length_b   1.000
_cell.length_c   1.000
_cell.angle_alpha   90.00
_cell.angle_beta   90.00
_cell.angle_gamma   90.00
#
_symmetry.space_group_name_H-M   'P 1'
#
loop_
_entity.id
_entity.type
_entity.pdbx_description
1 polymer ?
#
loop_
_entity_poly.entity_id
_entity_poly.type
_entity_poly.pdbx_seq_one_letter_code
_entity_poly.pdbx_strand_id
1 'polypeptide(L)'
;MLNPDGVSRGYWRFDTFGLNLNRHYKEPTVEVNPTILAAKTAIVEENERQRIKMYVDFHAHCTKKGCFIFGNTMSEPESQCDAMLIPKLMSLNSVNFDFRQCNFQDEKNNVKDKNGDSRDGSGRAAMFRELGRHPLTYTFEANYATGHRINTLSQ
;
A
#
# COMPACT_ATOMS: atom_id res chain seq x y z
N MET A 1 -5.58 -4.36 -12.31
CA MET A 1 -5.70 -5.59 -11.51
C MET A 1 -4.37 -6.33 -11.57
N LEU A 2 -3.74 -6.67 -10.44
CA LEU A 2 -2.38 -7.24 -10.42
C LEU A 2 -2.34 -8.78 -10.40
N ASN A 3 -3.42 -9.45 -10.00
CA ASN A 3 -3.51 -10.91 -9.93
C ASN A 3 -4.78 -11.43 -10.65
N PRO A 4 -4.90 -11.24 -11.98
CA PRO A 4 -6.08 -11.68 -12.71
C PRO A 4 -6.28 -13.21 -12.64
N ASP A 5 -5.20 -13.98 -12.70
CA ASP A 5 -5.27 -15.45 -12.71
C ASP A 5 -5.72 -16.01 -11.36
N GLY A 6 -5.19 -15.47 -10.25
CA GLY A 6 -5.64 -15.82 -8.90
C GLY A 6 -7.13 -15.49 -8.71
N VAL A 7 -7.58 -14.32 -9.17
CA VAL A 7 -9.00 -13.93 -9.11
C VAL A 7 -9.87 -14.91 -9.90
N SER A 8 -9.47 -15.27 -11.12
CA SER A 8 -10.22 -16.24 -11.94
C SER A 8 -10.33 -17.61 -11.28
N ARG A 9 -9.42 -17.97 -10.37
CA ARG A 9 -9.44 -19.23 -9.60
C ARG A 9 -10.08 -19.10 -8.22
N GLY A 10 -10.60 -17.92 -7.86
CA GLY A 10 -11.18 -17.66 -6.54
C GLY A 10 -10.13 -17.52 -5.42
N TYR A 11 -8.86 -17.27 -5.74
CA TYR A 11 -7.84 -16.97 -4.75
C TYR A 11 -7.96 -15.52 -4.29
N TRP A 12 -7.78 -15.30 -2.98
CA TRP A 12 -7.91 -13.98 -2.36
C TRP A 12 -6.58 -13.39 -1.90
N ARG A 13 -5.49 -14.18 -1.89
CA ARG A 13 -4.19 -13.77 -1.35
C ARG A 13 -3.00 -14.15 -2.23
N PHE A 14 -3.07 -15.32 -2.87
CA PHE A 14 -1.96 -15.90 -3.62
C PHE A 14 -2.25 -15.92 -5.12
N ASP A 15 -1.19 -15.93 -5.93
CA ASP A 15 -1.28 -16.19 -7.36
C ASP A 15 -1.42 -17.70 -7.67
N THR A 16 -1.35 -18.07 -8.95
CA THR A 16 -1.43 -19.46 -9.41
C THR A 16 -0.23 -20.32 -9.01
N PHE A 17 0.89 -19.72 -8.62
CA PHE A 17 2.06 -20.40 -8.08
C PHE A 17 2.03 -20.50 -6.55
N GLY A 18 0.98 -19.99 -5.89
CA GLY A 18 0.87 -19.97 -4.44
C GLY A 18 1.70 -18.86 -3.78
N LEU A 19 2.15 -17.87 -4.54
CA LEU A 19 2.98 -16.77 -4.06
C LEU A 19 2.15 -15.54 -3.69
N ASN A 20 2.58 -14.86 -2.64
CA ASN A 20 1.98 -13.58 -2.26
C ASN A 20 2.69 -12.46 -3.03
N LEU A 21 2.09 -12.02 -4.14
CA LEU A 21 2.66 -10.99 -5.01
C LEU A 21 3.13 -9.72 -4.26
N ASN A 22 2.45 -9.35 -3.16
CA ASN A 22 2.84 -8.22 -2.32
C ASN A 22 4.05 -8.51 -1.40
N ARG A 23 4.86 -9.53 -1.72
CA ARG A 23 6.18 -9.82 -1.11
C ARG A 23 7.31 -9.84 -2.15
N HIS A 24 6.98 -9.69 -3.44
CA HIS A 24 7.91 -9.88 -4.55
C HIS A 24 8.21 -8.60 -5.34
N TYR A 25 8.04 -7.41 -4.75
CA TYR A 25 8.36 -6.15 -5.43
C TYR A 25 9.85 -5.78 -5.45
N LYS A 26 10.69 -6.45 -4.64
CA LYS A 26 12.14 -6.20 -4.63
C LYS A 26 12.78 -6.64 -5.94
N GLU A 27 12.63 -7.92 -6.27
CA GLU A 27 13.26 -8.58 -7.41
C GLU A 27 12.24 -9.46 -8.16
N PRO A 28 11.20 -8.87 -8.77
CA PRO A 28 10.25 -9.65 -9.58
C PRO A 28 10.90 -10.11 -10.89
N THR A 29 10.58 -11.31 -11.35
CA THR A 29 11.03 -11.83 -12.66
C THR A 29 9.85 -12.01 -13.63
N VAL A 30 10.15 -12.11 -14.92
CA VAL A 30 9.14 -12.33 -15.97
C VAL A 30 8.46 -13.68 -15.80
N GLU A 31 9.19 -14.69 -15.33
CA GLU A 31 8.72 -16.07 -15.24
C GLU A 31 7.80 -16.29 -14.04
N VAL A 32 8.07 -15.60 -12.92
CA VAL A 32 7.39 -15.85 -11.64
C VAL A 32 6.41 -14.75 -11.29
N ASN A 33 6.77 -13.47 -11.51
CA ASN A 33 5.93 -12.33 -11.11
C ASN A 33 5.80 -11.28 -12.24
N PRO A 34 5.35 -11.67 -13.44
CA PRO A 34 5.32 -10.79 -14.62
C PRO A 34 4.49 -9.52 -14.39
N THR A 35 3.37 -9.62 -13.67
CA THR A 35 2.48 -8.48 -13.40
C THR A 35 3.12 -7.46 -12.46
N ILE A 36 3.88 -7.93 -11.47
CA ILE A 36 4.60 -7.06 -10.53
C ILE A 36 5.79 -6.40 -11.22
N LEU A 37 6.52 -7.16 -12.05
CA LEU A 37 7.61 -6.61 -12.86
C LEU A 37 7.08 -5.51 -13.79
N ALA A 38 6.05 -5.80 -14.58
CA ALA A 38 5.47 -4.83 -15.52
C ALA A 38 4.96 -3.56 -14.81
N ALA A 39 4.26 -3.71 -13.68
CA ALA A 39 3.78 -2.57 -12.90
C ALA A 39 4.94 -1.74 -12.33
N LYS A 40 5.95 -2.40 -11.74
CA LYS A 40 7.14 -1.74 -11.20
C LYS A 40 7.87 -0.96 -12.29
N THR A 41 8.14 -1.58 -13.44
CA THR A 41 8.82 -0.94 -14.57
C THR A 41 8.08 0.30 -15.04
N ALA A 42 6.76 0.21 -15.27
CA ALA A 42 5.96 1.36 -15.69
C ALA A 42 5.98 2.51 -14.69
N ILE A 43 5.91 2.21 -13.38
CA ILE A 43 5.96 3.23 -12.33
C ILE A 43 7.33 3.91 -12.30
N VAL A 44 8.42 3.15 -12.40
CA VAL A 44 9.79 3.69 -12.40
C VAL A 44 10.03 4.56 -13.63
N GLU A 45 9.64 4.11 -14.83
CA GLU A 45 9.77 4.89 -16.07
C GLU A 45 9.00 6.23 -16.00
N GLU A 46 7.77 6.21 -15.47
CA GLU A 46 7.00 7.45 -15.31
C GLU A 46 7.56 8.35 -14.19
N ASN A 47 8.22 7.77 -13.19
CA ASN A 47 8.92 8.54 -12.16
C ASN A 47 10.16 9.24 -12.72
N GLU A 48 10.94 8.57 -13.58
CA GLU A 48 12.08 9.19 -14.29
C GLU A 48 11.63 10.37 -15.15
N ARG A 49 10.42 10.30 -15.72
CA ARG A 49 9.78 11.40 -16.45
C ARG A 49 9.14 12.47 -15.55
N GLN A 50 9.28 12.34 -14.23
CA GLN A 50 8.70 13.23 -13.20
C GLN A 50 7.16 13.32 -13.25
N ARG A 51 6.49 12.26 -13.72
CA ARG A 51 5.03 12.20 -13.88
C ARG A 51 4.31 11.55 -12.70
N ILE A 52 5.04 10.88 -11.81
CA ILE A 52 4.47 10.32 -10.58
C ILE A 52 4.40 11.40 -9.49
N LYS A 53 3.20 11.63 -8.95
CA LYS A 53 2.97 12.52 -7.80
C LYS A 53 2.66 11.75 -6.51
N MET A 54 2.17 10.53 -6.65
CA MET A 54 1.75 9.67 -5.55
C MET A 54 1.69 8.23 -6.01
N TYR A 55 1.99 7.32 -5.10
CA TYR A 55 1.76 5.89 -5.26
C TYR A 55 0.77 5.40 -4.20
N VAL A 56 -0.23 4.61 -4.61
CA VAL A 56 -1.19 3.99 -3.70
C VAL A 56 -1.40 2.53 -4.11
N ASP A 57 -1.09 1.62 -3.19
CA ASP A 57 -1.38 0.19 -3.31
C ASP A 57 -2.70 -0.13 -2.60
N PHE A 58 -3.75 -0.50 -3.34
CA PHE A 58 -5.08 -0.72 -2.79
C PHE A 58 -5.28 -2.18 -2.36
N HIS A 59 -5.62 -2.38 -1.08
CA HIS A 59 -5.85 -3.67 -0.46
C HIS A 59 -7.18 -3.73 0.27
N ALA A 60 -7.61 -4.97 0.50
CA ALA A 60 -8.76 -5.30 1.29
C ALA A 60 -8.31 -5.90 2.63
N HIS A 61 -8.91 -5.46 3.73
CA HIS A 61 -8.52 -5.83 5.07
C HIS A 61 -9.61 -6.67 5.76
N CYS A 62 -9.21 -7.76 6.42
CA CYS A 62 -10.15 -8.71 7.02
C CYS A 62 -10.62 -8.33 8.43
N THR A 63 -9.72 -7.79 9.26
CA THR A 63 -9.98 -7.65 10.72
C THR A 63 -10.43 -6.26 11.13
N LYS A 64 -9.66 -5.22 10.77
CA LYS A 64 -9.98 -3.82 11.10
C LYS A 64 -11.13 -3.32 10.24
N LYS A 65 -12.12 -2.68 10.87
CA LYS A 65 -13.27 -2.05 10.19
C LYS A 65 -12.90 -0.68 9.62
N GLY A 66 -13.64 -0.22 8.60
CA GLY A 66 -13.40 1.07 7.94
C GLY A 66 -12.23 1.06 6.95
N CYS A 67 -11.79 2.25 6.55
CA CYS A 67 -10.67 2.46 5.64
C CYS A 67 -9.52 3.17 6.34
N PHE A 68 -8.27 2.81 6.05
CA PHE A 68 -7.08 3.43 6.64
C PHE A 68 -5.86 3.27 5.72
N ILE A 69 -4.78 3.97 6.04
CA ILE A 69 -3.56 3.99 5.24
C ILE A 69 -2.35 3.54 6.06
N PHE A 70 -1.50 2.71 5.46
CA PHE A 70 -0.11 2.56 5.87
C PHE A 70 0.78 3.48 5.03
N GLY A 71 1.51 4.37 5.68
CA GLY A 71 2.54 5.22 5.06
C GLY A 71 3.93 4.88 5.60
N ASN A 72 4.94 5.69 5.30
CA ASN A 72 6.33 5.44 5.70
C ASN A 72 6.79 6.44 6.77
N THR A 73 7.82 6.06 7.53
CA THR A 73 8.49 6.96 8.46
C THR A 73 9.38 7.88 7.64
N MET A 74 9.25 9.18 7.88
CA MET A 74 10.09 10.19 7.23
C MET A 74 11.21 10.63 8.16
N SER A 75 12.35 11.04 7.60
CA SER A 75 13.47 11.57 8.38
C SER A 75 13.16 12.98 8.90
N GLU A 76 12.54 13.81 8.05
CA GLU A 76 12.22 15.19 8.37
C GLU A 76 10.76 15.33 8.87
N PRO A 77 10.51 16.12 9.92
CA PRO A 77 9.15 16.37 10.42
C PRO A 77 8.20 16.95 9.38
N GLU A 78 8.68 17.83 8.50
CA GLU A 78 7.86 18.43 7.44
C GLU A 78 7.38 17.38 6.44
N SER A 79 8.29 16.51 5.98
CA SER A 79 7.90 15.39 5.12
C SER A 79 6.97 14.39 5.81
N GLN A 80 7.11 14.21 7.13
CA GLN A 80 6.18 13.39 7.91
C GLN A 80 4.77 14.00 7.93
N CYS A 81 4.67 15.34 8.03
CA CYS A 81 3.40 16.05 7.90
C CYS A 81 2.80 15.86 6.50
N ASP A 82 3.59 15.95 5.44
CA ASP A 82 3.12 15.71 4.06
C ASP A 82 2.54 14.30 3.88
N ALA A 83 3.22 13.29 4.43
CA ALA A 83 2.74 11.90 4.40
C ALA A 83 1.40 11.72 5.14
N MET A 84 1.11 12.57 6.13
CA MET A 84 -0.11 12.49 6.94
C MET A 84 -1.25 13.39 6.43
N LEU A 85 -0.95 14.35 5.54
CA LEU A 85 -1.90 15.35 5.08
C LEU A 85 -3.08 14.73 4.34
N ILE A 86 -2.82 13.86 3.36
CA ILE A 86 -3.88 13.22 2.58
C ILE A 86 -4.76 12.32 3.45
N PRO A 87 -4.20 11.41 4.26
CA PRO A 87 -5.01 10.63 5.20
C PRO A 87 -5.83 11.51 6.15
N LYS A 88 -5.29 12.66 6.59
CA LYS A 88 -6.03 13.59 7.44
C LYS A 88 -7.20 14.22 6.68
N LEU A 89 -6.98 14.69 5.46
CA LEU A 89 -8.04 15.23 4.60
C LEU A 89 -9.12 14.18 4.30
N MET A 90 -8.74 12.93 4.05
CA MET A 90 -9.70 11.83 3.87
C MET A 90 -10.59 11.63 5.09
N SER A 91 -10.05 11.77 6.31
CA SER A 91 -10.85 11.67 7.54
C SER A 91 -11.87 12.80 7.70
N LEU A 92 -11.58 13.97 7.14
CA LEU A 92 -12.50 15.12 7.17
C LEU A 92 -13.58 15.02 6.10
N ASN A 93 -13.37 14.22 5.05
CA ASN A 93 -14.22 14.15 3.87
C ASN A 93 -14.88 12.78 3.64
N SER A 94 -14.62 11.80 4.51
CA SER A 94 -15.19 10.46 4.41
C SER A 94 -15.70 10.01 5.77
N VAL A 95 -16.98 9.62 5.83
CA VAL A 95 -17.56 9.00 7.02
C VAL A 95 -16.88 7.66 7.37
N ASN A 96 -16.19 7.03 6.40
CA ASN A 96 -15.64 5.68 6.56
C ASN A 96 -14.12 5.59 6.76
N PHE A 97 -13.41 6.72 6.73
CA PHE A 97 -11.94 6.72 6.85
C PHE A 97 -11.48 6.93 8.29
N ASP A 98 -10.82 5.93 8.88
CA ASP A 98 -10.27 6.01 10.25
C ASP A 98 -8.82 6.48 10.24
N PHE A 99 -8.61 7.78 10.40
CA PHE A 99 -7.24 8.33 10.51
C PHE A 99 -6.46 7.72 11.68
N ARG A 100 -7.14 7.35 12.78
CA ARG A 100 -6.49 6.80 13.99
C ARG A 100 -5.96 5.39 13.76
N GLN A 101 -6.47 4.69 12.73
CA GLN A 101 -5.98 3.38 12.32
C GLN A 101 -4.82 3.46 11.31
N CYS A 102 -4.52 4.66 10.79
CA CYS A 102 -3.38 4.84 9.91
C CYS A 102 -2.07 4.64 10.68
N ASN A 103 -1.05 4.11 10.01
CA ASN A 103 0.24 3.83 10.63
C ASN A 103 1.38 4.17 9.65
N PHE A 104 2.26 5.06 10.10
CA PHE A 104 3.40 5.56 9.34
C PHE A 104 4.74 5.05 9.88
N GLN A 105 4.73 4.19 10.90
CA GLN A 105 5.96 3.67 11.51
C GLN A 105 6.50 2.49 10.70
N ASP A 106 7.39 2.78 9.75
CA ASP A 106 7.92 1.82 8.79
C ASP A 106 8.71 0.68 9.44
N GLU A 107 9.53 0.99 10.45
CA GLU A 107 10.31 0.01 11.21
C GLU A 107 9.44 -1.09 11.82
N LYS A 108 8.25 -0.73 12.33
CA LYS A 108 7.30 -1.69 12.89
C LYS A 108 6.55 -2.47 11.82
N ASN A 109 6.40 -1.90 10.63
CA ASN A 109 5.68 -2.53 9.54
C ASN A 109 6.55 -3.52 8.76
N ASN A 110 7.87 -3.34 8.73
CA ASN A 110 8.82 -4.17 7.97
C ASN A 110 9.53 -5.24 8.82
N VAL A 111 9.06 -5.50 10.03
CA VAL A 111 9.57 -6.61 10.87
C VAL A 111 9.23 -7.95 10.22
N LYS A 112 10.19 -8.88 10.22
CA LYS A 112 9.95 -10.27 9.78
C LYS A 112 8.97 -10.96 10.72
N ASP A 113 7.99 -11.65 10.17
CA ASP A 113 7.11 -12.50 10.92
C ASP A 113 7.78 -13.84 11.29
N LYS A 114 7.05 -14.70 12.00
CA LYS A 114 7.53 -16.01 12.44
C LYS A 114 7.88 -16.95 11.28
N ASN A 115 7.38 -16.68 10.08
CA ASN A 115 7.64 -17.44 8.87
C ASN A 115 8.79 -16.84 8.05
N GLY A 116 9.43 -15.77 8.57
CA GLY A 116 10.53 -15.07 7.91
C GLY A 116 10.08 -14.03 6.89
N ASP A 117 8.76 -13.88 6.68
CA ASP A 117 8.18 -12.95 5.71
C ASP A 117 8.16 -11.54 6.29
N SER A 118 8.62 -10.57 5.51
CA SER A 118 8.58 -9.14 5.88
C SER A 118 7.78 -8.35 4.85
N ARG A 119 7.15 -7.27 5.31
CA ARG A 119 6.52 -6.28 4.42
C ARG A 119 7.53 -5.40 3.69
N ASP A 120 8.82 -5.58 3.95
CA ASP A 120 9.89 -4.91 3.21
C ASP A 120 9.88 -5.26 1.71
N GLY A 121 9.32 -6.42 1.34
CA GLY A 121 9.06 -6.83 -0.05
C GLY A 121 7.74 -6.32 -0.65
N SER A 122 6.99 -5.50 0.08
CA SER A 122 5.68 -4.99 -0.37
C SER A 122 5.79 -3.88 -1.40
N GLY A 123 4.70 -3.66 -2.14
CA GLY A 123 4.58 -2.59 -3.12
C GLY A 123 4.89 -1.22 -2.52
N ARG A 124 4.29 -0.88 -1.37
CA ARG A 124 4.59 0.38 -0.65
C ARG A 124 6.07 0.52 -0.32
N ALA A 125 6.69 -0.49 0.29
CA ALA A 125 8.07 -0.39 0.75
C ALA A 125 9.06 -0.33 -0.43
N ALA A 126 8.82 -1.13 -1.47
CA ALA A 126 9.63 -1.10 -2.69
C ALA A 126 9.48 0.24 -3.43
N MET A 127 8.26 0.68 -3.71
CA MET A 127 8.02 1.94 -4.42
C MET A 127 8.50 3.14 -3.61
N PHE A 128 8.42 3.10 -2.28
CA PHE A 128 9.01 4.14 -1.45
C PHE A 128 10.51 4.30 -1.72
N ARG A 129 11.25 3.20 -1.89
CA ARG A 129 12.68 3.27 -2.23
C ARG A 129 12.92 3.73 -3.67
N GLU A 130 12.19 3.17 -4.63
CA GLU A 130 12.36 3.49 -6.06
C GLU A 130 11.96 4.94 -6.39
N LEU A 131 10.98 5.49 -5.69
CA LEU A 131 10.49 6.86 -5.87
C LEU A 131 11.27 7.88 -5.03
N GLY A 132 12.48 7.56 -4.57
CA GLY A 132 13.33 8.50 -3.84
C GLY A 132 12.79 8.88 -2.45
N ARG A 133 12.14 7.93 -1.76
CA ARG A 133 11.51 8.11 -0.45
C ARG A 133 10.41 9.19 -0.44
N HIS A 134 9.61 9.22 -1.51
CA HIS A 134 8.51 10.18 -1.63
C HIS A 134 7.44 9.97 -0.52
N PRO A 135 7.02 11.03 0.22
CA PRO A 135 6.11 10.92 1.36
C PRO A 135 4.72 10.39 0.96
N LEU A 136 4.26 10.72 -0.25
CA LEU A 136 2.97 10.29 -0.79
C LEU A 136 3.04 8.86 -1.39
N THR A 137 3.50 7.90 -0.59
CA THR A 137 3.61 6.49 -0.96
C THR A 137 2.86 5.64 0.07
N TYR A 138 1.74 5.04 -0.33
CA TYR A 138 0.78 4.46 0.60
C TYR A 138 0.40 3.01 0.24
N THR A 139 0.02 2.25 1.26
CA THR A 139 -0.94 1.15 1.12
C THR A 139 -2.27 1.63 1.68
N PHE A 140 -3.33 1.60 0.87
CA PHE A 140 -4.69 1.86 1.31
C PHE A 140 -5.40 0.55 1.62
N GLU A 141 -6.05 0.47 2.78
CA GLU A 141 -6.74 -0.73 3.25
C GLU A 141 -8.22 -0.40 3.48
N ALA A 142 -9.12 -1.21 2.92
CA ALA A 142 -10.55 -1.13 3.18
C ALA A 142 -11.10 -2.45 3.71
N ASN A 143 -11.92 -2.40 4.77
CA ASN A 143 -12.59 -3.60 5.23
C ASN A 143 -13.55 -4.15 4.16
N TYR A 144 -13.39 -5.42 3.79
CA TYR A 144 -14.21 -6.02 2.72
C TYR A 144 -15.59 -6.50 3.16
N ALA A 145 -15.90 -6.49 4.46
CA ALA A 145 -17.16 -7.01 5.00
C ALA A 145 -18.06 -5.92 5.57
N THR A 146 -17.50 -4.88 6.20
CA THR A 146 -18.29 -3.89 6.96
C THR A 146 -17.59 -2.54 7.00
N GLY A 147 -18.25 -1.53 6.44
CA GLY A 147 -17.87 -0.14 6.64
C GLY A 147 -18.12 0.31 8.09
N HIS A 148 -17.33 1.26 8.57
CA HIS A 148 -17.53 1.85 9.89
C HIS A 148 -17.76 3.34 9.71
N ARG A 149 -18.91 3.87 10.13
CA ARG A 149 -19.14 5.32 10.14
C ARG A 149 -18.49 5.89 11.39
N ILE A 150 -17.42 6.65 11.20
CA ILE A 150 -16.56 7.18 12.26
C ILE A 150 -16.61 8.70 12.29
N ASN A 151 -16.60 9.32 11.12
CA ASN A 151 -16.55 10.78 11.01
C ASN A 151 -17.95 11.33 10.72
N THR A 152 -18.23 12.49 11.30
CA THR A 152 -19.39 13.31 10.96
C THR A 152 -18.91 14.38 9.99
N LEU A 153 -19.49 14.43 8.80
CA LEU A 153 -19.18 15.46 7.81
C LEU A 153 -20.05 16.69 8.11
N SER A 154 -19.43 17.87 8.13
CA SER A 154 -20.19 19.13 8.11
C SER A 154 -20.89 19.24 6.76
N GLN A 155 -22.20 19.53 6.80
CA GLN A 155 -22.96 19.89 5.59
C GLN A 155 -22.63 21.31 5.15
#